data_AF-A0A6J3BZH7-F1
#
_entry.id   AF-A0A6J3BZH7-F1
#
_cell.length_a   1.000
_cell.length_b   1.000
_cell.length_c   1.000
_cell.angle_alpha   90.00
_cell.angle_beta   90.00
_cell.angle_gamma   90.00
#
_symmetry.space_group_name_H-M   'P 1'
#
loop_
_entity.id
_entity.type
_entity.pdbx_description
1 polymer ?
#
loop_
_entity_poly.entity_id
_entity_poly.type
_entity_poly.pdbx_seq_one_letter_code
_entity_poly.pdbx_strand_id
1 'polypeptide(L)'
;MSKMWTSSPYSHTNHQGNQNAGKTNEHQNQQNLKTLGMTSAISMAGPKPIDIEKTNELKESLIPYGVFESEVEMHHRMEILGQLHRLVRQWIRDESLRKNMPPSVADTVGGNIYTFGSYRLGVSFLFYFI
;
A
#
# COMPACT_ATOMS: atom_id res chain seq x y z
N MET A 1 21.96 1.04 -7.02
CA MET A 1 20.70 1.82 -7.06
C MET A 1 19.84 1.40 -5.87
N SER A 2 19.27 2.39 -5.20
CA SER A 2 18.98 2.42 -3.76
C SER A 2 17.86 1.49 -3.26
N LYS A 3 18.14 0.78 -2.17
CA LYS A 3 17.14 0.20 -1.26
C LYS A 3 16.64 1.32 -0.34
N MET A 4 15.38 1.74 -0.46
CA MET A 4 14.82 2.91 0.26
C MET A 4 14.14 2.58 1.59
N TRP A 5 14.62 1.58 2.33
CA TRP A 5 14.23 1.40 3.73
C TRP A 5 15.48 1.13 4.57
N THR A 6 15.94 2.15 5.29
CA THR A 6 16.94 2.04 6.35
C THR A 6 16.22 1.80 7.67
N SER A 7 16.20 0.55 8.13
CA SER A 7 15.90 0.20 9.52
C SER A 7 17.07 0.64 10.41
N SER A 8 16.83 1.58 11.33
CA SER A 8 17.84 2.06 12.27
C SER A 8 18.14 0.98 13.32
N PRO A 9 19.42 0.62 13.57
CA PRO A 9 19.78 -0.33 14.63
C PRO A 9 20.03 0.45 15.93
N TYR A 10 19.17 0.27 16.93
CA TYR A 10 19.47 0.78 18.27
C TYR A 10 20.45 -0.16 18.98
N SER A 11 21.56 0.44 19.40
CA SER A 11 22.69 -0.15 20.12
C SER A 11 22.29 -0.52 21.56
N HIS A 12 22.65 -1.74 21.99
CA HIS A 12 22.60 -2.13 23.40
C HIS A 12 23.88 -1.68 24.11
N THR A 13 23.75 -0.88 25.17
CA THR A 13 24.79 -0.78 26.21
C THR A 13 24.12 -0.89 27.58
N ASN A 14 24.63 -1.83 28.36
CA ASN A 14 24.08 -2.34 29.61
C ASN A 14 24.65 -1.55 30.81
N HIS A 15 23.85 -1.20 31.82
CA HIS A 15 24.35 -1.02 33.19
C HIS A 15 23.28 -1.37 34.24
N GLN A 16 23.70 -2.23 35.16
CA GLN A 16 22.97 -2.91 36.24
C GLN A 16 22.65 -2.03 37.47
N GLY A 17 21.65 -2.46 38.25
CA GLY A 17 21.46 -2.11 39.67
C GLY A 17 19.98 -1.92 40.05
N ASN A 18 19.16 -2.98 40.17
CA ASN A 18 18.91 -3.84 41.34
C ASN A 18 17.81 -3.33 42.32
N GLN A 19 16.73 -4.15 42.40
CA GLN A 19 15.79 -4.40 43.51
C GLN A 19 14.91 -3.26 44.06
N ASN A 20 13.58 -3.29 43.81
CA ASN A 20 12.62 -3.92 44.75
C ASN A 20 11.15 -3.97 44.25
N ALA A 21 10.50 -5.09 44.55
CA ALA A 21 9.06 -5.43 44.63
C ALA A 21 8.03 -4.70 43.72
N GLY A 22 7.55 -5.41 42.70
CA GLY A 22 6.47 -4.99 41.80
C GLY A 22 5.06 -5.42 42.23
N LYS A 23 4.10 -4.53 41.99
CA LYS A 23 2.93 -4.74 41.12
C LYS A 23 2.49 -3.33 40.69
N THR A 24 3.07 -2.89 39.57
CA THR A 24 3.07 -1.50 39.12
C THR A 24 1.86 -1.22 38.23
N ASN A 25 1.23 -0.08 38.52
CA ASN A 25 0.23 0.60 37.73
C ASN A 25 0.61 0.64 36.23
N GLU A 26 -0.25 0.09 35.37
CA GLU A 26 -0.16 0.18 33.90
C GLU A 26 -0.60 1.56 33.41
N HIS A 27 0.10 2.60 33.83
CA HIS A 27 0.03 3.91 33.20
C HIS A 27 1.45 4.39 32.99
N GLN A 28 1.99 4.15 31.79
CA GLN A 28 2.93 5.04 31.07
C GLN A 28 3.64 4.27 29.94
N ASN A 29 2.99 4.17 28.77
CA ASN A 29 3.64 4.47 27.48
C ASN A 29 2.60 4.61 26.35
N GLN A 30 1.59 5.46 26.51
CA GLN A 30 0.70 5.85 25.41
C GLN A 30 1.36 6.96 24.59
N GLN A 31 2.48 6.68 23.94
CA GLN A 31 3.04 7.59 22.96
C GLN A 31 2.31 7.41 21.63
N ASN A 32 1.33 8.30 21.40
CA ASN A 32 0.72 8.65 20.11
C ASN A 32 0.24 7.46 19.26
N LEU A 33 -0.79 6.75 19.73
CA LEU A 33 -1.59 5.87 18.86
C LEU A 33 -2.36 6.77 17.90
N LYS A 34 -1.90 6.88 16.65
CA LYS A 34 -2.61 7.56 15.58
C LYS A 34 -3.95 6.85 15.37
N THR A 35 -5.05 7.49 15.79
CA THR A 35 -6.40 6.97 15.57
C THR A 35 -6.68 6.92 14.06
N LEU A 36 -7.05 5.74 13.56
CA LEU A 36 -7.54 5.56 12.21
C LEU A 36 -9.07 5.68 12.23
N GLY A 37 -9.59 6.90 12.15
CA GLY A 37 -11.02 7.20 12.20
C GLY A 37 -11.38 8.28 13.22
N MET A 38 -12.69 8.50 13.42
CA MET A 38 -13.21 9.54 14.34
C MET A 38 -13.23 9.11 15.81
N THR A 39 -13.19 7.81 16.10
CA THR A 39 -13.29 7.25 17.46
C THR A 39 -12.17 6.26 17.74
N SER A 40 -11.88 6.02 19.01
CA SER A 40 -10.91 5.02 19.45
C SER A 40 -11.29 3.61 19.00
N ALA A 41 -10.28 2.74 18.89
CA ALA A 41 -10.48 1.32 18.58
C ALA A 41 -11.30 0.63 19.68
N ILE A 42 -12.22 -0.26 19.28
CA ILE A 42 -13.03 -1.07 20.20
C ILE A 42 -12.16 -2.14 20.89
N SER A 43 -11.19 -2.70 20.17
CA SER A 43 -10.23 -3.67 20.69
C SER A 43 -8.88 -3.50 20.01
N MET A 44 -7.81 -3.61 20.79
CA MET A 44 -6.42 -3.66 20.30
C MET A 44 -5.85 -5.08 20.36
N ALA A 45 -6.67 -6.09 20.68
CA ALA A 45 -6.23 -7.48 20.74
C ALA A 45 -5.89 -8.02 19.33
N GLY A 46 -4.75 -8.68 19.21
CA GLY A 46 -4.37 -9.38 17.98
C GLY A 46 -5.15 -10.68 17.76
N PRO A 47 -5.03 -11.29 16.56
CA PRO A 47 -5.69 -12.56 16.25
C PRO A 47 -5.12 -13.71 17.09
N LYS A 48 -5.99 -14.65 17.47
CA LYS A 48 -5.63 -15.93 18.09
C LYS A 48 -5.19 -16.92 17.01
N PRO A 49 -4.51 -18.02 17.39
CA PRO A 49 -4.15 -19.08 16.42
C PRO A 49 -5.34 -19.61 15.61
N ILE A 50 -6.51 -19.76 16.24
CA ILE A 50 -7.74 -20.20 15.56
C ILE A 50 -8.25 -19.18 14.51
N ASP A 51 -8.05 -17.88 14.74
CA ASP A 51 -8.46 -16.84 13.78
C ASP A 51 -7.59 -16.89 12.51
N ILE A 52 -6.31 -17.25 12.67
CA ILE A 52 -5.37 -17.45 11.56
C ILE A 52 -5.78 -18.68 10.74
N GLU A 53 -6.10 -19.79 11.41
CA GLU A 53 -6.60 -21.01 10.76
C GLU A 53 -7.87 -20.71 9.94
N LYS A 54 -8.85 -20.03 10.54
CA LYS A 54 -10.09 -19.64 9.86
C LYS A 54 -9.87 -18.68 8.70
N THR A 55 -8.89 -17.78 8.82
CA THR A 55 -8.51 -16.90 7.70
C THR A 55 -7.95 -17.69 6.52
N ASN A 56 -7.18 -18.76 6.78
CA ASN A 56 -6.66 -19.61 5.71
C ASN A 56 -7.77 -20.45 5.07
N GLU A 57 -8.66 -21.05 5.87
CA GLU A 57 -9.85 -21.75 5.35
C GLU A 57 -10.70 -20.84 4.45
N LEU A 58 -10.90 -19.58 4.85
CA LEU A 58 -11.59 -18.59 4.04
C LEU A 58 -10.88 -18.36 2.70
N LYS A 59 -9.56 -18.15 2.69
CA LYS A 59 -8.79 -17.97 1.45
C LYS A 59 -8.95 -19.15 0.50
N GLU A 60 -8.79 -20.37 1.00
CA GLU A 60 -8.95 -21.59 0.21
C GLU A 60 -10.36 -21.71 -0.37
N SER A 61 -11.38 -21.37 0.41
CA SER A 61 -12.78 -21.39 -0.04
C SER A 61 -13.08 -20.39 -1.16
N LEU A 62 -12.28 -19.32 -1.29
CA LEU A 62 -12.47 -18.26 -2.27
C LEU A 62 -11.77 -18.53 -3.61
N ILE A 63 -10.76 -19.41 -3.64
CA ILE A 63 -9.99 -19.75 -4.85
C ILE A 63 -10.90 -20.22 -6.01
N PRO A 64 -11.88 -21.12 -5.83
CA PRO A 64 -12.73 -21.60 -6.92
C PRO A 64 -13.58 -20.51 -7.59
N TYR A 65 -13.80 -19.39 -6.90
CA TYR A 65 -14.59 -18.28 -7.41
C TYR A 65 -13.76 -17.27 -8.22
N GLY A 66 -12.45 -17.50 -8.40
CA GLY A 66 -11.60 -16.64 -9.22
C GLY A 66 -11.47 -15.21 -8.69
N VAL A 67 -11.59 -15.02 -7.37
CA VAL A 67 -11.56 -13.67 -6.76
C VAL A 67 -10.15 -13.09 -6.66
N PHE A 68 -9.13 -13.92 -6.86
CA PHE A 68 -7.73 -13.53 -6.84
C PHE A 68 -7.22 -13.35 -8.26
N GLU A 69 -6.66 -12.17 -8.52
CA GLU A 69 -6.00 -11.86 -9.79
C GLU A 69 -4.76 -12.76 -9.98
N SER A 70 -4.53 -13.22 -11.20
CA SER A 70 -3.32 -13.99 -11.52
C SER A 70 -2.13 -13.08 -11.79
N GLU A 71 -0.91 -13.54 -11.48
CA GLU A 71 0.33 -12.80 -11.76
C GLU A 71 0.46 -12.37 -13.23
N VAL A 72 0.04 -13.23 -14.15
CA VAL A 72 0.07 -12.96 -15.61
C VAL A 72 -0.82 -11.78 -15.95
N GLU A 73 -2.03 -11.76 -15.39
CA GLU A 73 -2.99 -10.70 -15.63
C GLU A 73 -2.57 -9.39 -14.97
N MET A 74 -2.08 -9.45 -13.72
CA MET A 74 -1.51 -8.30 -13.03
C MET A 74 -0.39 -7.67 -13.87
N HIS A 75 0.51 -8.49 -14.41
CA HIS A 75 1.59 -8.03 -15.28
C HIS A 75 1.05 -7.36 -16.55
N HIS A 76 0.08 -8.00 -17.20
CA HIS A 76 -0.56 -7.44 -18.40
C HIS A 76 -1.17 -6.07 -18.11
N ARG A 77 -1.89 -5.90 -17.00
CA ARG A 77 -2.48 -4.61 -16.61
C ARG A 77 -1.42 -3.54 -16.35
N MET A 78 -0.30 -3.91 -15.73
CA MET A 78 0.83 -3.00 -15.55
C MET A 78 1.42 -2.55 -16.89
N GLU A 79 1.56 -3.44 -17.86
CA GLU A 79 2.03 -3.09 -19.21
C GLU A 79 1.08 -2.12 -19.91
N ILE A 80 -0.23 -2.37 -19.85
CA ILE A 80 -1.26 -1.50 -20.41
C ILE A 80 -1.23 -0.11 -19.74
N LEU A 81 -1.06 -0.04 -18.42
CA LEU A 81 -0.91 1.25 -17.73
C LEU A 81 0.36 1.98 -18.16
N GLY A 82 1.47 1.27 -18.37
CA GLY A 82 2.70 1.87 -18.91
C GLY A 82 2.51 2.42 -20.33
N GLN A 83 1.73 1.73 -21.17
CA GLN A 83 1.35 2.23 -22.49
C GLN A 83 0.46 3.46 -22.39
N LEU A 84 -0.59 3.41 -21.56
CA LEU A 84 -1.50 4.53 -21.34
C LEU A 84 -0.77 5.77 -20.81
N HIS A 85 0.16 5.59 -19.87
CA HIS A 85 0.96 6.69 -19.33
C HIS A 85 1.77 7.38 -20.43
N ARG A 86 2.42 6.61 -21.31
CA ARG A 86 3.16 7.16 -22.45
C ARG A 86 2.26 7.92 -23.41
N LEU A 87 1.10 7.35 -23.75
CA LEU A 87 0.12 8.00 -24.63
C LEU A 87 -0.39 9.32 -24.05
N VAL A 88 -0.75 9.34 -22.76
CA VAL A 88 -1.21 10.56 -22.08
C VAL A 88 -0.14 11.64 -22.09
N ARG A 89 1.13 11.29 -21.81
CA ARG A 89 2.23 12.25 -21.86
C ARG A 89 2.49 12.80 -23.25
N GLN A 90 2.45 11.92 -24.26
CA GLN A 90 2.60 12.34 -25.65
C GLN A 90 1.47 13.29 -26.07
N TRP A 91 0.23 12.95 -25.73
CA TRP A 91 -0.92 13.80 -26.00
C TRP A 91 -0.81 15.18 -25.32
N ILE A 92 -0.42 15.22 -24.04
CA ILE A 92 -0.21 16.48 -23.31
C ILE A 92 0.85 17.33 -24.01
N ARG A 93 1.98 16.72 -24.39
CA ARG A 93 3.05 17.41 -25.11
C ARG A 93 2.57 17.99 -26.44
N ASP A 94 1.88 17.18 -27.25
CA ASP A 94 1.40 17.60 -28.57
C ASP A 94 0.37 18.73 -28.46
N GLU A 95 -0.52 18.65 -27.48
CA GLU A 95 -1.49 19.70 -27.17
C GLU A 95 -0.81 20.99 -26.66
N SER A 96 0.25 20.88 -25.86
CA SER A 96 1.07 22.02 -25.44
C SER A 96 1.74 22.74 -26.62
N LEU A 97 2.31 21.98 -27.56
CA LEU A 97 2.90 22.55 -28.78
C LEU A 97 1.84 23.23 -29.66
N ARG A 98 0.66 22.62 -29.79
CA ARG A 98 -0.48 23.20 -30.53
C ARG A 98 -0.95 24.53 -29.93
N LYS A 99 -0.80 24.71 -28.62
CA LYS A 99 -1.07 25.96 -27.89
C LYS A 99 0.10 26.96 -27.92
N ASN A 100 1.06 26.79 -28.83
CA ASN A 100 2.23 27.65 -29.02
C ASN A 100 3.18 27.71 -27.80
N MET A 101 3.20 26.68 -26.95
CA MET A 101 4.24 26.60 -25.91
C MET A 101 5.61 26.28 -26.56
N PRO A 102 6.71 26.89 -26.08
CA PRO A 102 8.04 26.52 -26.53
C PRO A 102 8.34 25.03 -26.31
N PRO A 103 9.07 24.35 -27.20
CA PRO A 103 9.35 22.92 -27.07
C PRO A 103 10.00 22.53 -25.73
N SER A 104 10.93 23.36 -25.25
CA SER A 104 11.57 23.17 -23.94
C SER A 104 10.59 23.17 -22.77
N VAL A 105 9.50 23.94 -22.88
CA VAL A 105 8.44 23.97 -21.87
C VAL A 105 7.52 22.78 -22.06
N ALA A 106 7.08 22.49 -23.29
CA ALA A 106 6.20 21.37 -23.61
C ALA A 106 6.76 20.01 -23.15
N ASP A 107 8.09 19.82 -23.22
CA ASP A 107 8.76 18.61 -22.74
C ASP A 107 8.76 18.47 -21.20
N THR A 108 8.56 19.56 -20.46
CA THR A 108 8.60 19.61 -18.99
C THR A 108 7.23 19.65 -18.32
N VAL A 109 6.16 19.93 -19.08
CA VAL A 109 4.76 19.94 -18.57
C VAL A 109 4.40 18.60 -17.91
N GLY A 110 4.89 17.49 -18.47
CA GLY A 110 4.76 16.17 -17.87
C GLY A 110 3.36 15.57 -18.00
N GLY A 111 2.72 15.28 -16.87
CA GLY A 111 1.48 14.51 -16.79
C GLY A 111 1.65 13.15 -16.14
N ASN A 112 0.63 12.72 -15.42
CA ASN A 112 0.62 11.44 -14.70
C ASN A 112 -0.78 10.81 -14.75
N ILE A 113 -0.81 9.49 -14.69
CA ILE A 113 -2.05 8.74 -14.53
C ILE A 113 -2.14 8.22 -13.10
N TYR A 114 -3.35 8.23 -12.55
CA TYR A 114 -3.63 7.69 -11.23
C TYR A 114 -4.77 6.70 -11.36
N THR A 115 -4.57 5.51 -10.82
CA THR A 115 -5.63 4.52 -10.71
C THR A 115 -6.39 4.71 -9.40
N PHE A 116 -7.69 4.45 -9.45
CA PHE A 116 -8.60 4.50 -8.31
C PHE A 116 -9.54 3.29 -8.36
N GLY A 117 -10.41 3.16 -7.36
CA GLY A 117 -11.37 2.06 -7.29
C GLY A 117 -10.73 0.71 -6.99
N SER A 118 -11.47 -0.37 -7.27
CA SER A 118 -11.11 -1.75 -6.91
C SER A 118 -9.73 -2.18 -7.41
N TYR A 119 -9.34 -1.75 -8.62
CA TYR A 119 -8.03 -2.02 -9.19
C TYR A 119 -6.90 -1.41 -8.32
N ARG A 120 -7.03 -0.15 -7.88
CA ARG A 120 -6.03 0.47 -6.99
C ARG A 120 -5.99 -0.17 -5.61
N LEU A 121 -7.12 -0.72 -5.17
CA LEU A 121 -7.27 -1.41 -3.88
C LEU A 121 -6.81 -2.88 -3.91
N GLY A 122 -6.47 -3.43 -5.09
CA GLY A 122 -6.04 -4.82 -5.22
C GLY A 122 -7.16 -5.84 -5.02
N VAL A 123 -8.42 -5.44 -5.20
CA VAL A 123 -9.62 -6.28 -5.06
C VAL A 123 -10.45 -6.29 -6.35
N SER A 124 -9.80 -6.07 -7.50
CA SER A 124 -10.48 -6.11 -8.80
C SER A 124 -10.82 -7.53 -9.18
N PHE A 125 -12.11 -7.79 -9.37
CA PHE A 125 -12.59 -9.00 -10.02
C PHE A 125 -12.43 -8.84 -11.53
N LEU A 126 -11.76 -9.78 -12.20
CA LEU A 126 -12.04 -9.99 -13.62
C LEU A 126 -13.35 -10.75 -13.73
N PHE A 127 -14.40 -10.01 -14.09
CA PHE A 127 -15.45 -10.63 -14.85
C PHE A 127 -14.92 -10.89 -16.26
N TYR A 128 -14.38 -12.08 -16.49
CA TYR A 128 -14.25 -12.68 -17.82
C TYR A 128 -15.66 -12.92 -18.39
N PHE A 129 -16.37 -11.85 -18.75
CA PHE A 129 -17.60 -11.91 -19.56
C PHE A 129 -17.87 -10.54 -20.17
N ILE A 130 -17.15 -10.23 -21.24
CA ILE A 130 -17.64 -9.53 -22.45
C ILE A 130 -16.71 -9.87 -23.61
#